data_AF-A0A521UT74-F1
#
_entry.id   AF-A0A521UT74-F1
#
_cell.length_a   1.000
_cell.length_b   1.000
_cell.length_c   1.000
_cell.angle_alpha   90.00
_cell.angle_beta   90.00
_cell.angle_gamma   90.00
#
_symmetry.space_group_name_H-M   'P 1'
#
loop_
_entity.id
_entity.type
_entity.pdbx_description
1 polymer ?
#
loop_
_entity_poly.entity_id
_entity_poly.type
_entity_poly.pdbx_seq_one_letter_code
_entity_poly.pdbx_strand_id
1 'polypeptide(L)'
;MNDVRERMDRNLAFELIRVTEAAALDAARWMGRGNREAADQAAVDAMRHALRWVGMDGVVVIGEGEKDEAPMLFNGEQVGNGAAPHVDVAVDPIDGTTLLANGLPNAISAIAIAERGALFDPTGVFYMNKIAVGPAARGAIDIDASVAENLRNVARAKRLRIEDLTVVVLDRDRHKQLIGEIRETGARIKLISHGDIAGGLMPAMEGTGMDVLMGIGGAPEAVITACALKCLGGEIQCKLWPRNEQDRLQGQAKGLDFDRVLTIDNLVNGEDIFFAATGVTDGELLRGVQYTTEGAHTYSLAARARSGTVRILESNHRFDKLLRMRSQPSSGF
;
A
#
# COMPACT_ATOMS: atom_id res chain seq x y z
N MET A 1 3.91 -3.67 -30.76
CA MET A 1 4.13 -2.50 -29.87
C MET A 1 2.87 -1.66 -29.65
N ASN A 2 1.93 -1.54 -30.60
CA ASN A 2 0.67 -0.81 -30.38
C ASN A 2 -0.42 -1.62 -29.64
N ASP A 3 -0.46 -2.95 -29.79
CA ASP A 3 -1.54 -3.79 -29.22
C ASP A 3 -1.46 -3.94 -27.68
N VAL A 4 -0.25 -3.89 -27.09
CA VAL A 4 -0.09 -3.86 -25.62
C VAL A 4 -0.54 -2.52 -25.03
N ARG A 5 -0.32 -1.42 -25.77
CA ARG A 5 -0.67 -0.04 -25.35
C ARG A 5 -2.17 0.25 -25.37
N GLU A 6 -2.94 -0.43 -26.22
CA GLU A 6 -4.41 -0.34 -26.27
C GLU A 6 -5.11 -1.23 -25.22
N ARG A 7 -4.49 -2.32 -24.76
CA ARG A 7 -5.15 -3.31 -23.87
C ARG A 7 -5.22 -2.92 -22.40
N MET A 8 -4.26 -2.15 -21.89
CA MET A 8 -4.32 -1.60 -20.51
C MET A 8 -5.24 -0.39 -20.37
N ASP A 9 -5.90 0.04 -21.45
CA ASP A 9 -6.81 1.19 -21.41
C ASP A 9 -8.19 0.85 -20.82
N ARG A 10 -8.49 -0.44 -20.63
CA ARG A 10 -9.71 -0.88 -19.94
C ARG A 10 -9.55 -0.74 -18.43
N ASN A 11 -10.54 -0.08 -17.83
CA ASN A 11 -11.10 -0.09 -16.47
C ASN A 11 -10.48 -0.89 -15.29
N LEU A 12 -9.23 -1.37 -15.35
CA LEU A 12 -8.57 -2.17 -14.32
C LEU A 12 -8.58 -1.44 -12.98
N ALA A 13 -8.37 -0.12 -12.95
CA ALA A 13 -8.49 0.68 -11.73
C ALA A 13 -9.82 0.44 -10.98
N PHE A 14 -10.94 0.37 -11.71
CA PHE A 14 -12.27 0.14 -11.13
C PHE A 14 -12.52 -1.32 -10.77
N GLU A 15 -11.94 -2.26 -11.51
CA GLU A 15 -11.97 -3.67 -11.13
C GLU A 15 -11.18 -3.92 -9.85
N LEU A 16 -10.02 -3.27 -9.68
CA LEU A 16 -9.19 -3.34 -8.46
C LEU A 16 -9.85 -2.69 -7.24
N ILE A 17 -10.65 -1.62 -7.43
CA ILE A 17 -11.47 -1.08 -6.34
C ILE A 17 -12.36 -2.18 -5.76
N ARG A 18 -13.08 -2.90 -6.61
CA ARG A 18 -13.98 -3.99 -6.15
C ARG A 18 -13.23 -5.10 -5.41
N VAL A 19 -11.97 -5.34 -5.77
CA VAL A 19 -11.09 -6.30 -5.07
C VAL A 19 -10.82 -5.85 -3.63
N THR A 20 -10.37 -4.61 -3.44
CA THR A 20 -10.12 -4.07 -2.09
C THR A 20 -11.40 -3.83 -1.30
N GLU A 21 -12.51 -3.49 -1.96
CA GLU A 21 -13.83 -3.38 -1.31
C GLU A 21 -14.31 -4.73 -0.79
N ALA A 22 -14.14 -5.82 -1.57
CA ALA A 22 -14.50 -7.16 -1.12
C ALA A 22 -13.70 -7.57 0.12
N ALA A 23 -12.39 -7.35 0.10
CA ALA A 23 -11.50 -7.60 1.23
C ALA A 23 -11.90 -6.78 2.46
N ALA A 24 -12.10 -5.47 2.30
CA ALA A 24 -12.47 -4.58 3.40
C ALA A 24 -13.84 -4.94 4.00
N LEU A 25 -14.84 -5.26 3.17
CA LEU A 25 -16.17 -5.67 3.61
C LEU A 25 -16.14 -6.95 4.45
N ASP A 26 -15.36 -7.96 4.05
CA ASP A 26 -15.32 -9.21 4.82
C ASP A 26 -14.43 -9.06 6.07
N ALA A 27 -13.33 -8.33 5.97
CA ALA A 27 -12.44 -8.02 7.09
C ALA A 27 -13.10 -7.17 8.19
N ALA A 28 -13.83 -6.12 7.83
CA ALA A 28 -14.41 -5.17 8.77
C ALA A 28 -15.41 -5.81 9.76
N ARG A 29 -15.95 -7.00 9.45
CA ARG A 29 -16.78 -7.77 10.39
C ARG A 29 -16.02 -8.23 11.63
N TRP A 30 -14.70 -8.29 11.55
CA TRP A 30 -13.78 -8.69 12.62
C TRP A 30 -13.22 -7.51 13.43
N MET A 31 -13.63 -6.28 13.10
CA MET A 31 -13.20 -5.09 13.82
C MET A 31 -13.46 -5.22 15.33
N GLY A 32 -12.39 -5.04 16.13
CA GLY A 32 -12.46 -5.06 17.59
C GLY A 32 -12.69 -6.45 18.22
N ARG A 33 -12.57 -7.54 17.45
CA ARG A 33 -12.79 -8.91 17.95
C ARG A 33 -11.55 -9.60 18.52
N GLY A 34 -10.39 -8.94 18.51
CA GLY A 34 -9.13 -9.48 19.04
C GLY A 34 -8.60 -10.70 18.28
N ASN A 35 -9.10 -11.00 17.09
CA ASN A 35 -8.71 -12.15 16.28
C ASN A 35 -8.14 -11.65 14.96
N ARG A 36 -6.80 -11.58 14.88
CA ARG A 36 -6.09 -11.04 13.72
C ARG A 36 -6.15 -12.03 12.56
N GLU A 37 -5.91 -13.30 12.85
CA GLU A 37 -5.80 -14.39 11.89
C GLU A 37 -7.12 -14.58 11.14
N ALA A 38 -8.25 -14.51 11.83
CA ALA A 38 -9.56 -14.65 11.19
C ALA A 38 -9.95 -13.41 10.37
N ALA A 39 -9.53 -12.22 10.81
CA ALA A 39 -9.75 -10.99 10.05
C ALA A 39 -8.96 -11.02 8.73
N ASP A 40 -7.70 -11.41 8.82
CA ASP A 40 -6.76 -11.53 7.72
C ASP A 40 -7.20 -12.60 6.71
N GLN A 41 -7.54 -13.80 7.18
CA GLN A 41 -8.08 -14.86 6.34
C GLN A 41 -9.34 -14.42 5.58
N ALA A 42 -10.25 -13.69 6.24
CA ALA A 42 -11.45 -13.19 5.58
C ALA A 42 -11.13 -12.19 4.45
N ALA A 43 -10.12 -11.33 4.64
CA ALA A 43 -9.66 -10.41 3.60
C ALA A 43 -9.00 -11.14 2.43
N VAL A 44 -8.07 -12.06 2.73
CA VAL A 44 -7.36 -12.89 1.73
C VAL A 44 -8.36 -13.65 0.86
N ASP A 45 -9.33 -14.33 1.48
CA ASP A 45 -10.35 -15.11 0.79
C ASP A 45 -11.16 -14.24 -0.18
N ALA A 46 -11.64 -13.10 0.31
CA ALA A 46 -12.47 -12.18 -0.45
C ALA A 46 -11.69 -11.50 -1.59
N MET A 47 -10.47 -11.04 -1.30
CA MET A 47 -9.56 -10.44 -2.28
C MET A 47 -9.26 -11.43 -3.40
N ARG A 48 -8.82 -12.64 -3.05
CA ARG A 48 -8.48 -13.68 -4.02
C ARG A 48 -9.67 -14.10 -4.85
N HIS A 49 -10.86 -14.22 -4.24
CA HIS A 49 -12.07 -14.53 -4.98
C HIS A 49 -12.42 -13.43 -5.99
N ALA A 50 -12.35 -12.16 -5.60
CA ALA A 50 -12.62 -11.03 -6.46
C ALA A 50 -11.62 -10.95 -7.63
N LEU A 51 -10.33 -11.23 -7.37
CA LEU A 51 -9.27 -11.22 -8.37
C LEU A 51 -9.51 -12.16 -9.55
N ARG A 52 -10.21 -13.29 -9.36
CA ARG A 52 -10.51 -14.24 -10.44
C ARG A 52 -11.30 -13.63 -11.60
N TRP A 53 -12.03 -12.55 -11.35
CA TRP A 53 -12.88 -11.90 -12.35
C TRP A 53 -12.22 -10.70 -13.02
N VAL A 54 -11.02 -10.33 -12.57
CA VAL A 54 -10.27 -9.21 -13.15
C VAL A 54 -9.69 -9.63 -14.51
N GLY A 55 -9.87 -8.78 -15.51
CA GLY A 55 -9.38 -8.99 -16.87
C GLY A 55 -7.86 -8.85 -17.00
N MET A 56 -7.10 -9.79 -16.43
CA MET A 56 -5.64 -9.79 -16.44
C MET A 56 -5.04 -11.21 -16.31
N ASP A 57 -3.76 -11.33 -16.68
CA ASP A 57 -2.86 -12.44 -16.41
C ASP A 57 -1.84 -11.92 -15.39
N GLY A 58 -2.21 -12.03 -14.12
CA GLY A 58 -1.44 -11.49 -13.00
C GLY A 58 -0.61 -12.56 -12.31
N VAL A 59 0.60 -12.17 -11.88
CA VAL A 59 1.41 -12.97 -10.96
C VAL A 59 1.60 -12.19 -9.67
N VAL A 60 1.30 -12.81 -8.54
CA VAL A 60 1.56 -12.22 -7.23
C VAL A 60 3.07 -12.19 -7.00
N VAL A 61 3.65 -10.99 -6.97
CA VAL A 61 5.07 -10.76 -6.62
C VAL A 61 5.21 -10.43 -5.14
N ILE A 62 4.19 -9.78 -4.58
CA ILE A 62 4.09 -9.46 -3.16
C ILE A 62 2.71 -9.90 -2.69
N GLY A 63 2.67 -10.80 -1.72
CA GLY A 63 1.44 -11.17 -1.04
C GLY A 63 1.69 -11.70 0.36
N GLU A 64 0.90 -12.69 0.79
CA GLU A 64 0.86 -13.18 2.18
C GLU A 64 2.15 -13.91 2.62
N GLY A 65 3.00 -14.30 1.66
CA GLY A 65 4.27 -14.96 1.92
C GLY A 65 4.63 -15.98 0.84
N GLU A 66 5.56 -16.87 1.18
CA GLU A 66 5.98 -17.96 0.31
C GLU A 66 4.89 -19.05 0.24
N LYS A 67 4.88 -19.83 -0.85
CA LYS A 67 3.85 -20.85 -1.11
C LYS A 67 3.69 -21.88 0.01
N ASP A 68 4.77 -22.22 0.70
CA ASP A 68 4.75 -23.20 1.79
C ASP A 68 4.19 -22.61 3.10
N GLU A 69 4.14 -21.28 3.21
CA GLU A 69 3.72 -20.53 4.40
C GLU A 69 2.33 -19.90 4.23
N ALA A 70 1.94 -19.59 2.99
CA ALA A 70 0.67 -18.97 2.64
C ALA A 70 -0.14 -19.82 1.65
N PRO A 71 -1.36 -20.29 2.00
CA PRO A 71 -2.17 -21.13 1.11
C PRO A 71 -2.79 -20.36 -0.06
N MET A 72 -2.85 -19.03 0.03
CA MET A 72 -3.49 -18.12 -0.93
C MET A 72 -2.71 -16.81 -0.98
N LEU A 73 -2.73 -16.17 -2.15
CA LEU A 73 -2.00 -14.96 -2.47
C LEU A 73 -0.50 -15.08 -2.13
N PHE A 74 0.07 -16.27 -2.38
CA PHE A 74 1.49 -16.52 -2.17
C PHE A 74 2.33 -15.99 -3.34
N ASN A 75 3.61 -15.72 -3.10
CA ASN A 75 4.55 -15.29 -4.12
C ASN A 75 4.64 -16.32 -5.27
N GLY A 76 4.32 -15.87 -6.48
CA GLY A 76 4.22 -16.68 -7.69
C GLY A 76 2.81 -17.20 -8.03
N GLU A 77 1.79 -16.93 -7.21
CA GLU A 77 0.41 -17.33 -7.54
C GLU A 77 -0.11 -16.61 -8.80
N GLN A 78 -0.77 -17.35 -9.69
CA GLN A 78 -1.47 -16.81 -10.84
C GLN A 78 -2.86 -16.30 -10.45
N VAL A 79 -3.18 -15.06 -10.79
CA VAL A 79 -4.45 -14.38 -10.49
C VAL A 79 -5.01 -13.65 -11.71
N GLY A 80 -6.29 -13.30 -11.68
CA GLY A 80 -7.01 -12.82 -12.85
C GLY A 80 -7.68 -13.95 -13.63
N ASN A 81 -8.34 -13.59 -14.74
CA ASN A 81 -9.02 -14.55 -15.62
C ASN A 81 -8.12 -15.07 -16.77
N GLY A 82 -6.84 -14.69 -16.79
CA GLY A 82 -5.86 -15.10 -17.80
C GLY A 82 -5.89 -14.29 -19.10
N ALA A 83 -6.74 -13.26 -19.21
CA ALA A 83 -6.71 -12.35 -20.34
C ALA A 83 -5.50 -11.41 -20.25
N ALA A 84 -5.01 -10.91 -21.38
CA ALA A 84 -4.07 -9.79 -21.35
C ALA A 84 -4.69 -8.57 -20.63
N PRO A 85 -3.89 -7.73 -19.93
CA PRO A 85 -2.42 -7.68 -19.92
C PRO A 85 -1.73 -8.68 -18.97
N HIS A 86 -0.44 -8.95 -19.22
CA HIS A 86 0.44 -9.65 -18.28
C HIS A 86 1.00 -8.66 -17.26
N VAL A 87 0.70 -8.87 -15.99
CA VAL A 87 1.03 -7.93 -14.91
C VAL A 87 1.72 -8.63 -13.74
N ASP A 88 2.49 -7.85 -13.00
CA ASP A 88 2.87 -8.14 -11.62
C ASP A 88 1.80 -7.58 -10.69
N VAL A 89 1.53 -8.30 -9.61
CA VAL A 89 0.52 -7.95 -8.61
C VAL A 89 1.17 -7.91 -7.23
N ALA A 90 0.96 -6.81 -6.52
CA ALA A 90 1.30 -6.66 -5.11
C ALA A 90 0.02 -6.43 -4.31
N VAL A 91 -0.23 -7.27 -3.30
CA VAL A 91 -1.41 -7.21 -2.45
C VAL A 91 -1.01 -7.05 -1.00
N ASP A 92 -1.81 -6.28 -0.27
CA ASP A 92 -1.86 -6.30 1.17
C ASP A 92 -3.36 -6.31 1.56
N PRO A 93 -3.94 -7.50 1.79
CA PRO A 93 -5.34 -7.64 2.14
C PRO A 93 -5.74 -6.77 3.33
N ILE A 94 -4.87 -6.60 4.33
CA ILE A 94 -5.06 -5.70 5.47
C ILE A 94 -3.71 -5.12 5.96
N ASP A 95 -3.40 -3.91 5.53
CA ASP A 95 -2.33 -3.12 6.14
C ASP A 95 -2.79 -2.70 7.55
N GLY A 96 -2.27 -3.42 8.56
CA GLY A 96 -2.65 -3.24 9.95
C GLY A 96 -3.71 -4.21 10.47
N THR A 97 -3.53 -5.52 10.28
CA THR A 97 -4.36 -6.56 10.94
C THR A 97 -4.50 -6.36 12.46
N THR A 98 -3.43 -5.91 13.15
CA THR A 98 -3.48 -5.52 14.57
C THR A 98 -4.42 -4.35 14.83
N LEU A 99 -4.45 -3.36 13.93
CA LEU A 99 -5.33 -2.19 14.06
C LEU A 99 -6.77 -2.65 14.01
N LEU A 100 -7.12 -3.42 12.98
CA LEU A 100 -8.46 -3.95 12.79
C LEU A 100 -8.91 -4.80 13.98
N ALA A 101 -8.12 -5.79 14.40
CA ALA A 101 -8.48 -6.69 15.50
C ALA A 101 -8.75 -5.94 16.81
N ASN A 102 -8.11 -4.79 17.02
CA ASN A 102 -8.30 -3.94 18.19
C ASN A 102 -9.26 -2.75 17.98
N GLY A 103 -9.87 -2.62 16.80
CA GLY A 103 -10.76 -1.52 16.47
C GLY A 103 -10.06 -0.16 16.41
N LEU A 104 -8.77 -0.15 16.11
CA LEU A 104 -7.95 1.06 15.98
C LEU A 104 -8.06 1.63 14.55
N PRO A 105 -7.83 2.94 14.39
CA PRO A 105 -7.95 3.61 13.10
C PRO A 105 -6.85 3.21 12.11
N ASN A 106 -7.04 3.57 10.83
CA ASN A 106 -6.10 3.45 9.69
C ASN A 106 -5.82 2.05 9.13
N ALA A 107 -6.64 1.03 9.42
CA ALA A 107 -6.54 -0.22 8.67
C ALA A 107 -7.09 -0.03 7.25
N ILE A 108 -6.32 -0.39 6.23
CA ILE A 108 -6.75 -0.36 4.82
C ILE A 108 -6.52 -1.72 4.16
N SER A 109 -7.28 -2.00 3.11
CA SER A 109 -6.94 -3.06 2.15
C SER A 109 -6.35 -2.42 0.91
N ALA A 110 -5.23 -2.95 0.39
CA ALA A 110 -4.50 -2.34 -0.71
C ALA A 110 -4.09 -3.36 -1.79
N ILE A 111 -4.03 -2.87 -3.03
CA ILE A 111 -3.50 -3.62 -4.18
C ILE A 111 -2.81 -2.67 -5.15
N ALA A 112 -1.70 -3.12 -5.72
CA ALA A 112 -1.03 -2.48 -6.84
C ALA A 112 -0.80 -3.50 -7.96
N ILE A 113 -0.89 -3.03 -9.20
CA ILE A 113 -0.44 -3.79 -10.37
C ILE A 113 0.46 -2.93 -11.25
N ALA A 114 1.45 -3.57 -11.86
CA ALA A 114 2.35 -2.95 -12.83
C ALA A 114 2.63 -3.95 -13.97
N GLU A 115 3.31 -3.50 -15.02
CA GLU A 115 3.77 -4.39 -16.08
C GLU A 115 4.59 -5.56 -15.51
N ARG A 116 4.52 -6.74 -16.14
CA ARG A 116 5.27 -7.93 -15.72
C ARG A 116 6.77 -7.62 -15.59
N GLY A 117 7.36 -7.95 -14.44
CA GLY A 117 8.77 -7.68 -14.11
C GLY A 117 9.07 -6.25 -13.68
N ALA A 118 8.05 -5.41 -13.49
CA ALA A 118 8.24 -4.01 -13.12
C ALA A 118 8.33 -3.77 -11.62
N LEU A 119 7.80 -4.69 -10.80
CA LEU A 119 7.88 -4.57 -9.34
C LEU A 119 9.23 -5.06 -8.83
N PHE A 120 9.82 -4.31 -7.89
CA PHE A 120 10.95 -4.79 -7.13
C PHE A 120 10.55 -6.00 -6.30
N ASP A 121 11.34 -7.07 -6.40
CA ASP A 121 11.17 -8.29 -5.61
C ASP A 121 11.82 -8.12 -4.22
N PRO A 122 11.03 -8.01 -3.14
CA PRO A 122 11.57 -7.86 -1.79
C PRO A 122 11.99 -9.21 -1.16
N THR A 123 11.97 -10.33 -1.90
CA THR A 123 12.27 -11.67 -1.36
C THR A 123 13.62 -11.70 -0.64
N GLY A 124 13.59 -12.10 0.63
CA GLY A 124 14.78 -12.14 1.50
C GLY A 124 15.15 -10.81 2.17
N VAL A 125 14.38 -9.74 1.96
CA VAL A 125 14.48 -8.47 2.67
C VAL A 125 13.24 -8.27 3.53
N PHE A 126 13.43 -8.21 4.84
CA PHE A 126 12.30 -7.99 5.76
C PHE A 126 11.92 -6.52 5.90
N TYR A 127 12.91 -5.63 5.98
CA TYR A 127 12.69 -4.21 6.25
C TYR A 127 13.47 -3.30 5.32
N MET A 128 12.93 -2.11 5.11
CA MET A 128 13.61 -0.99 4.48
C MET A 128 13.49 0.25 5.37
N ASN A 129 14.54 1.06 5.44
CA ASN A 129 14.43 2.45 5.84
C ASN A 129 13.73 3.21 4.72
N LYS A 130 12.76 4.07 5.03
CA LYS A 130 11.89 4.76 4.08
C LYS A 130 11.87 6.26 4.40
N ILE A 131 11.88 7.07 3.36
CA ILE A 131 11.45 8.48 3.42
C ILE A 131 10.51 8.73 2.25
N ALA A 132 9.31 9.24 2.53
CA ALA A 132 8.28 9.44 1.50
C ALA A 132 7.55 10.77 1.65
N VAL A 133 7.28 11.42 0.52
CA VAL A 133 6.67 12.74 0.41
C VAL A 133 5.65 12.82 -0.71
N GLY A 134 4.72 13.76 -0.58
CA GLY A 134 3.78 14.10 -1.65
C GLY A 134 4.38 14.93 -2.79
N PRO A 135 3.59 15.23 -3.83
CA PRO A 135 4.04 15.95 -5.03
C PRO A 135 4.71 17.29 -4.76
N ALA A 136 4.22 18.02 -3.74
CA ALA A 136 4.73 19.34 -3.38
C ALA A 136 6.18 19.33 -2.86
N ALA A 137 6.71 18.18 -2.43
CA ALA A 137 8.07 18.02 -1.95
C ALA A 137 8.87 16.96 -2.73
N ARG A 138 8.38 16.54 -3.89
CA ARG A 138 9.14 15.68 -4.81
C ARG A 138 10.43 16.38 -5.25
N GLY A 139 11.53 15.66 -5.22
CA GLY A 139 12.89 16.10 -5.47
C GLY A 139 13.57 16.79 -4.30
N ALA A 140 12.92 16.86 -3.12
CA ALA A 140 13.45 17.58 -1.95
C ALA A 140 14.08 16.65 -0.89
N ILE A 141 13.95 15.34 -1.03
CA ILE A 141 14.39 14.36 -0.02
C ILE A 141 15.67 13.64 -0.46
N ASP A 142 16.48 13.27 0.53
CA ASP A 142 17.67 12.42 0.39
C ASP A 142 17.76 11.52 1.62
N ILE A 143 17.58 10.22 1.45
CA ILE A 143 17.58 9.26 2.56
C ILE A 143 18.95 9.15 3.27
N ASP A 144 20.04 9.56 2.65
CA ASP A 144 21.37 9.60 3.26
C ASP A 144 21.65 10.92 4.01
N ALA A 145 20.82 11.95 3.78
CA ALA A 145 20.91 13.21 4.51
C ALA A 145 20.34 13.10 5.93
N SER A 146 20.76 14.02 6.80
CA SER A 146 20.24 14.08 8.17
C SER A 146 18.72 14.36 8.20
N VAL A 147 18.05 13.92 9.27
CA VAL A 147 16.63 14.24 9.51
C VAL A 147 16.38 15.75 9.44
N ALA A 148 17.24 16.55 10.07
CA ALA A 148 17.10 18.00 10.09
C ALA A 148 17.27 18.64 8.70
N GLU A 149 18.11 18.08 7.84
CA GLU A 149 18.27 18.54 6.47
C GLU A 149 17.04 18.20 5.61
N ASN A 150 16.57 16.95 5.68
CA ASN A 150 15.36 16.54 4.99
C ASN A 150 14.15 17.40 5.38
N LEU A 151 13.94 17.64 6.68
CA LEU A 151 12.81 18.47 7.14
C LEU A 151 12.93 19.93 6.70
N ARG A 152 14.15 20.50 6.64
CA ARG A 152 14.37 21.84 6.05
C ARG A 152 14.04 21.87 4.57
N ASN A 153 14.44 20.84 3.81
CA ASN A 153 14.20 20.78 2.38
C ASN A 153 12.70 20.61 2.08
N VAL A 154 12.01 19.72 2.81
CA VAL A 154 10.55 19.55 2.71
C VAL A 154 9.82 20.84 3.10
N ALA A 155 10.20 21.50 4.20
CA ALA A 155 9.62 22.78 4.62
C ALA A 155 9.76 23.85 3.53
N ARG A 156 10.97 23.96 2.94
CA ARG A 156 11.24 24.90 1.85
C ARG A 156 10.39 24.60 0.61
N ALA A 157 10.29 23.34 0.20
CA ALA A 157 9.51 22.92 -0.97
C ALA A 157 8.02 23.23 -0.78
N LYS A 158 7.47 22.94 0.41
CA LYS A 158 6.07 23.20 0.76
C LYS A 158 5.79 24.65 1.18
N ARG A 159 6.82 25.50 1.31
CA ARG A 159 6.74 26.88 1.82
C ARG A 159 6.11 26.97 3.21
N LEU A 160 6.45 26.01 4.07
CA LEU A 160 6.02 25.91 5.45
C LEU A 160 7.20 26.20 6.38
N ARG A 161 6.90 26.47 7.66
CA ARG A 161 7.92 26.43 8.70
C ARG A 161 8.09 25.00 9.18
N ILE A 162 9.26 24.66 9.73
CA ILE A 162 9.54 23.29 10.21
C ILE A 162 8.54 22.90 11.31
N GLU A 163 8.16 23.84 12.18
CA GLU A 163 7.24 23.60 13.28
C GLU A 163 5.80 23.30 12.81
N ASP A 164 5.48 23.65 11.56
CA ASP A 164 4.19 23.35 10.95
C ASP A 164 4.19 21.98 10.25
N LEU A 165 5.36 21.36 10.03
CA LEU A 165 5.44 20.02 9.45
C LEU A 165 5.00 18.94 10.44
N THR A 166 4.36 17.88 9.93
CA THR A 166 4.09 16.64 10.66
C THR A 166 4.75 15.46 9.98
N VAL A 167 5.62 14.77 10.72
CA VAL A 167 6.30 13.54 10.30
C VAL A 167 5.52 12.32 10.79
N VAL A 168 5.16 11.42 9.87
CA VAL A 168 4.61 10.11 10.21
C VAL A 168 5.75 9.15 10.55
N VAL A 169 5.68 8.48 11.70
CA VAL A 169 6.71 7.52 12.15
C VAL A 169 6.03 6.32 12.82
N LEU A 170 6.46 5.10 12.48
CA LEU A 170 6.04 3.90 13.22
C LEU A 170 6.56 3.95 14.67
N ASP A 171 5.69 3.74 15.66
CA ASP A 171 6.07 3.69 17.06
C ASP A 171 6.77 2.36 17.37
N ARG A 172 8.10 2.37 17.33
CA ARG A 172 8.96 1.20 17.52
C ARG A 172 10.22 1.61 18.26
N ASP A 173 10.78 0.70 19.05
CA ASP A 173 12.05 0.94 19.76
C ASP A 173 13.19 1.36 18.82
N ARG A 174 13.25 0.76 17.63
CA ARG A 174 14.23 1.11 16.58
C ARG A 174 14.12 2.55 16.05
N HIS A 175 13.04 3.28 16.35
CA HIS A 175 12.84 4.67 15.93
C HIS A 175 13.04 5.68 17.05
N LYS A 176 13.45 5.28 18.27
CA LYS A 176 13.66 6.22 19.38
C LYS A 176 14.62 7.36 19.02
N GLN A 177 15.72 7.05 18.32
CA GLN A 177 16.67 8.04 17.84
C GLN A 177 16.04 8.97 16.81
N LEU A 178 15.43 8.42 15.75
CA LEU A 178 14.71 9.19 14.73
C LEU A 178 13.67 10.15 15.35
N ILE A 179 12.86 9.66 16.29
CA ILE A 179 11.86 10.45 17.00
C ILE A 179 12.52 11.59 17.80
N GLY A 180 13.66 11.34 18.44
CA GLY A 180 14.45 12.37 19.12
C GLY A 180 14.94 13.44 18.15
N GLU A 181 15.57 13.03 17.06
CA GLU A 181 16.10 13.93 16.03
C GLU A 181 14.98 14.80 15.41
N ILE A 182 13.81 14.22 15.11
CA ILE A 182 12.67 15.00 14.60
C ILE A 182 12.23 16.05 15.63
N ARG A 183 12.11 15.67 16.92
CA ARG A 183 11.71 16.61 17.99
C ARG A 183 12.70 17.76 18.15
N GLU A 184 13.99 17.51 18.00
CA GLU A 184 15.03 18.55 18.06
C GLU A 184 14.90 19.59 16.95
N THR A 185 14.30 19.24 15.81
CA THR A 185 14.02 20.20 14.73
C THR A 185 12.83 21.11 15.00
N GLY A 186 11.96 20.75 15.94
CA GLY A 186 10.68 21.43 16.21
C GLY A 186 9.49 20.92 15.39
N ALA A 187 9.69 20.02 14.43
CA ALA A 187 8.59 19.40 13.68
C ALA A 187 7.69 18.53 14.58
N ARG A 188 6.42 18.40 14.17
CA ARG A 188 5.42 17.56 14.85
C ARG A 188 5.58 16.11 14.41
N ILE A 189 5.12 15.18 15.24
CA ILE A 189 5.17 13.74 14.95
C ILE A 189 3.78 13.12 15.09
N LYS A 190 3.37 12.37 14.06
CA LYS A 190 2.26 11.43 14.13
C LYS A 190 2.83 10.03 14.30
N LEU A 191 2.76 9.51 15.51
CA LEU A 191 3.10 8.12 15.79
C LEU A 191 1.97 7.20 15.32
N ILE A 192 2.31 6.18 14.55
CA ILE A 192 1.40 5.11 14.11
C ILE A 192 1.89 3.76 14.63
N SER A 193 1.00 2.92 15.13
CA SER A 193 1.41 1.63 15.68
C SER A 193 1.62 0.57 14.60
N HIS A 194 0.90 0.63 13.48
CA HIS A 194 1.02 -0.20 12.28
C HIS A 194 0.52 0.66 11.11
N GLY A 195 0.43 0.12 9.88
CA GLY A 195 -0.21 0.87 8.79
C GLY A 195 0.74 1.75 8.00
N ASP A 196 1.91 1.24 7.59
CA ASP A 196 2.93 2.10 6.95
C ASP A 196 2.73 2.31 5.45
N ILE A 197 1.82 1.55 4.80
CA ILE A 197 1.30 1.91 3.47
C ILE A 197 0.43 3.16 3.63
N ALA A 198 -0.58 3.10 4.50
CA ALA A 198 -1.42 4.26 4.77
C ALA A 198 -0.59 5.48 5.18
N GLY A 199 0.37 5.30 6.11
CA GLY A 199 1.29 6.33 6.55
C GLY A 199 2.16 6.93 5.43
N GLY A 200 2.61 6.11 4.48
CA GLY A 200 3.38 6.56 3.31
C GLY A 200 2.58 7.33 2.28
N LEU A 201 1.27 7.09 2.18
CA LEU A 201 0.37 7.80 1.28
C LEU A 201 -0.12 9.13 1.85
N MET A 202 -0.24 9.26 3.19
CA MET A 202 -0.77 10.48 3.82
C MET A 202 -0.09 11.77 3.35
N PRO A 203 1.25 11.86 3.18
CA PRO A 203 1.93 13.05 2.65
C PRO A 203 1.51 13.48 1.25
N ALA A 204 0.99 12.55 0.44
CA ALA A 204 0.59 12.78 -0.94
C ALA A 204 -0.90 13.12 -1.10
N MET A 205 -1.65 13.10 -0.01
CA MET A 205 -3.09 13.33 -0.01
C MET A 205 -3.44 14.63 0.69
N GLU A 206 -4.26 15.46 0.05
CA GLU A 206 -4.76 16.68 0.65
C GLU A 206 -5.67 16.38 1.86
N GLY A 207 -5.61 17.24 2.88
CA GLY A 207 -6.48 17.14 4.06
C GLY A 207 -5.99 16.18 5.16
N THR A 208 -4.96 15.37 4.93
CA THR A 208 -4.40 14.46 5.95
C THR A 208 -3.60 15.20 7.04
N GLY A 209 -3.06 16.38 6.70
CA GLY A 209 -2.19 17.17 7.57
C GLY A 209 -0.80 16.59 7.78
N MET A 210 -0.41 15.57 7.01
CA MET A 210 0.90 14.92 7.08
C MET A 210 1.80 15.42 5.96
N ASP A 211 3.10 15.51 6.22
CA ASP A 211 4.05 16.13 5.28
C ASP A 211 5.11 15.17 4.75
N VAL A 212 5.51 14.20 5.58
CA VAL A 212 6.57 13.24 5.25
C VAL A 212 6.44 11.99 6.13
N LEU A 213 6.67 10.81 5.57
CA LEU A 213 6.92 9.56 6.33
C LEU A 213 8.43 9.39 6.48
N MET A 214 8.90 9.02 7.68
CA MET A 214 10.29 8.62 7.90
C MET A 214 10.37 7.35 8.76
N GLY A 215 11.33 6.48 8.46
CA GLY A 215 11.77 5.38 9.32
C GLY A 215 11.71 4.00 8.67
N ILE A 216 11.96 2.98 9.48
CA ILE A 216 12.12 1.59 9.08
C ILE A 216 10.79 0.83 9.19
N GLY A 217 10.36 0.31 8.04
CA GLY A 217 9.12 -0.43 7.88
C GLY A 217 9.30 -1.63 6.95
N GLY A 218 8.23 -2.38 6.69
CA GLY A 218 8.32 -3.62 5.89
C GLY A 218 8.72 -3.35 4.44
N ALA A 219 9.56 -4.20 3.88
CA ALA A 219 10.02 -4.06 2.49
C ALA A 219 8.89 -4.26 1.45
N PRO A 220 8.00 -5.25 1.58
CA PRO A 220 6.85 -5.41 0.68
C PRO A 220 5.95 -4.16 0.62
N GLU A 221 5.64 -3.58 1.77
CA GLU A 221 4.81 -2.39 1.91
C GLU A 221 5.47 -1.16 1.26
N ALA A 222 6.81 -1.11 1.22
CA ALA A 222 7.54 -0.04 0.52
C ALA A 222 7.26 -0.05 -1.00
N VAL A 223 7.16 -1.23 -1.61
CA VAL A 223 6.89 -1.39 -3.05
C VAL A 223 5.46 -1.00 -3.37
N ILE A 224 4.48 -1.42 -2.55
CA ILE A 224 3.07 -0.99 -2.70
C ILE A 224 2.96 0.53 -2.55
N THR A 225 3.63 1.10 -1.53
CA THR A 225 3.70 2.55 -1.30
C THR A 225 4.33 3.28 -2.49
N ALA A 226 5.40 2.73 -3.09
CA ALA A 226 6.03 3.29 -4.27
C ALA A 226 5.09 3.30 -5.48
N CYS A 227 4.32 2.23 -5.69
CA CYS A 227 3.30 2.18 -6.74
C CYS A 227 2.26 3.29 -6.55
N ALA A 228 1.73 3.44 -5.34
CA ALA A 228 0.78 4.49 -5.02
C ALA A 228 1.36 5.89 -5.22
N LEU A 229 2.55 6.17 -4.68
CA LEU A 229 3.18 7.49 -4.80
C LEU A 229 3.55 7.83 -6.24
N LYS A 230 3.93 6.84 -7.06
CA LYS A 230 4.17 7.05 -8.49
C LYS A 230 2.88 7.46 -9.20
N CYS A 231 1.74 6.87 -8.82
CA CYS A 231 0.43 7.28 -9.30
C CYS A 231 -0.02 8.67 -8.80
N LEU A 232 0.32 9.01 -7.55
CA LEU A 232 -0.05 10.29 -6.91
C LEU A 232 0.91 11.43 -7.26
N GLY A 233 2.05 11.15 -7.90
CA GLY A 233 3.09 12.13 -8.25
C GLY A 233 4.06 12.45 -7.12
N GLY A 234 4.04 11.69 -6.02
CA GLY A 234 4.96 11.82 -4.90
C GLY A 234 6.33 11.18 -5.14
N GLU A 235 7.07 11.00 -4.06
CA GLU A 235 8.39 10.36 -4.06
C GLU A 235 8.57 9.49 -2.82
N ILE A 236 9.25 8.36 -2.99
CA ILE A 236 9.80 7.55 -1.91
C ILE A 236 11.23 7.16 -2.25
N GLN A 237 12.09 7.20 -1.24
CA GLN A 237 13.42 6.61 -1.27
C GLN A 237 13.53 5.56 -0.17
N CYS A 238 14.22 4.47 -0.47
CA CYS A 238 14.42 3.36 0.45
C CYS A 238 15.88 2.92 0.51
N LYS A 239 16.27 2.34 1.66
CA LYS A 239 17.51 1.54 1.80
C LYS A 239 17.17 0.24 2.50
N LEU A 240 17.76 -0.86 2.05
CA LEU A 240 17.56 -2.16 2.70
C LEU A 240 18.02 -2.09 4.16
N TRP A 241 17.24 -2.66 5.07
CA TRP A 241 17.55 -2.61 6.50
C TRP A 241 17.65 -4.03 7.08
N PRO A 242 18.87 -4.53 7.35
CA PRO A 242 19.06 -5.86 7.93
C PRO A 242 18.74 -5.82 9.43
N ARG A 243 18.06 -6.86 9.95
CA ARG A 243 17.71 -6.89 11.40
C ARG A 243 18.93 -7.18 12.27
N ASN A 244 19.95 -7.80 11.69
CA ASN A 244 21.18 -8.20 12.33
C ASN A 244 22.27 -8.46 11.26
N GLU A 245 23.50 -8.72 11.72
CA GLU A 245 24.64 -9.00 10.83
C GLU A 245 24.43 -10.25 9.96
N GLN A 246 23.73 -11.26 10.48
CA GLN A 246 23.47 -12.49 9.73
C GLN A 246 22.56 -12.23 8.52
N ASP A 247 21.49 -11.45 8.68
CA ASP A 247 20.63 -11.02 7.58
C ASP A 247 21.44 -10.24 6.53
N ARG A 248 22.36 -9.36 6.98
CA ARG A 248 23.24 -8.59 6.08
C ARG A 248 24.12 -9.52 5.25
N LEU A 249 24.80 -10.48 5.89
CA LEU A 249 25.68 -11.43 5.21
C LEU A 249 24.91 -12.33 4.24
N GLN A 250 23.72 -12.82 4.64
CA GLN A 250 22.86 -13.62 3.79
C GLN A 250 22.35 -12.83 2.58
N GLY A 251 21.97 -11.57 2.79
CA GLY A 251 21.56 -10.68 1.70
C GLY A 251 22.70 -10.39 0.73
N GLN A 252 23.90 -10.09 1.24
CA GLN A 252 25.09 -9.85 0.42
C GLN A 252 25.48 -11.09 -0.40
N ALA A 253 25.38 -12.29 0.18
CA ALA A 253 25.60 -13.54 -0.54
C ALA A 253 24.60 -13.76 -1.70
N LYS A 254 23.41 -13.15 -1.63
CA LYS A 254 22.40 -13.11 -2.69
C LYS A 254 22.55 -11.90 -3.63
N GLY A 255 23.59 -11.08 -3.45
CA GLY A 255 23.86 -9.90 -4.28
C GLY A 255 23.07 -8.64 -3.89
N LEU A 256 22.46 -8.61 -2.69
CA LEU A 256 21.78 -7.41 -2.20
C LEU A 256 22.77 -6.36 -1.74
N ASP A 257 22.58 -5.13 -2.20
CA ASP A 257 23.33 -3.95 -1.81
C ASP A 257 22.55 -3.15 -0.77
N PHE A 258 23.04 -3.15 0.47
CA PHE A 258 22.42 -2.46 1.61
C PHE A 258 22.74 -0.97 1.68
N ASP A 259 23.76 -0.52 0.94
CA ASP A 259 24.20 0.88 0.94
C ASP A 259 23.58 1.65 -0.23
N ARG A 260 23.07 0.95 -1.25
CA ARG A 260 22.33 1.52 -2.37
C ARG A 260 21.02 2.18 -1.93
N VAL A 261 20.82 3.41 -2.39
CA VAL A 261 19.52 4.08 -2.38
C VAL A 261 18.63 3.51 -3.49
N LEU A 262 17.48 3.00 -3.10
CA LEU A 262 16.40 2.58 -3.99
C LEU A 262 15.44 3.75 -4.17
N THR A 263 15.46 4.36 -5.34
CA THR A 263 14.48 5.39 -5.72
C THR A 263 13.13 4.76 -6.07
N ILE A 264 12.09 5.58 -6.21
CA ILE A 264 10.76 5.12 -6.65
C ILE A 264 10.81 4.30 -7.95
N ASP A 265 11.68 4.65 -8.89
CA ASP A 265 11.84 3.94 -10.16
C ASP A 265 12.69 2.66 -10.03
N ASN A 266 13.41 2.48 -8.92
CA ASN A 266 14.02 1.19 -8.58
C ASN A 266 13.02 0.24 -7.91
N LEU A 267 12.04 0.78 -7.18
CA LEU A 267 10.98 0.00 -6.52
C LEU A 267 9.88 -0.42 -7.49
N VAL A 268 9.56 0.44 -8.47
CA VAL A 268 8.61 0.13 -9.54
C VAL A 268 9.01 0.83 -10.84
N ASN A 269 9.50 0.07 -11.81
CA ASN A 269 10.07 0.61 -13.06
C ASN A 269 9.08 0.71 -14.23
N GLY A 270 7.80 0.42 -14.00
CA GLY A 270 6.72 0.46 -15.00
C GLY A 270 6.23 1.88 -15.34
N GLU A 271 5.50 2.01 -16.45
CA GLU A 271 4.85 3.25 -16.88
C GLU A 271 3.33 3.21 -16.63
N ASP A 272 2.71 2.02 -16.69
CA ASP A 272 1.28 1.81 -16.53
C ASP A 272 0.97 1.08 -15.21
N ILE A 273 1.11 1.83 -14.12
CA ILE A 273 0.89 1.35 -12.76
C ILE A 273 -0.51 1.74 -12.31
N PHE A 274 -1.19 0.81 -11.63
CA PHE A 274 -2.47 1.04 -10.98
C PHE A 274 -2.36 0.74 -9.50
N PHE A 275 -3.03 1.56 -8.69
CA PHE A 275 -3.15 1.36 -7.26
C PHE A 275 -4.62 1.51 -6.86
N ALA A 276 -5.08 0.64 -5.96
CA ALA A 276 -6.36 0.79 -5.30
C ALA A 276 -6.22 0.50 -3.80
N ALA A 277 -6.99 1.23 -2.99
CA ALA A 277 -7.12 0.96 -1.57
C ALA A 277 -8.54 1.24 -1.08
N THR A 278 -9.00 0.51 -0.07
CA THR A 278 -10.28 0.73 0.60
C THR A 278 -10.08 0.77 2.11
N GLY A 279 -10.68 1.74 2.79
CA GLY A 279 -10.61 1.84 4.24
C GLY A 279 -11.38 0.70 4.92
N VAL A 280 -10.72 -0.01 5.83
CA VAL A 280 -11.35 -1.05 6.66
C VAL A 280 -11.84 -0.43 7.96
N THR A 281 -10.98 0.30 8.66
CA THR A 281 -11.34 1.16 9.81
C THR A 281 -11.16 2.63 9.45
N ASP A 282 -11.87 3.52 10.16
CA ASP A 282 -11.74 4.96 9.92
C ASP A 282 -10.30 5.43 10.09
N GLY A 283 -9.83 6.28 9.17
CA GLY A 283 -8.46 6.80 9.18
C GLY A 283 -8.35 8.15 8.50
N GLU A 284 -7.18 8.79 8.60
CA GLU A 284 -6.90 10.08 7.96
C GLU A 284 -6.90 9.97 6.43
N LEU A 285 -6.56 8.79 5.89
CA LEU A 285 -6.50 8.54 4.45
C LEU A 285 -7.89 8.19 3.87
N LEU A 286 -8.58 7.23 4.48
CA LEU A 286 -9.87 6.71 4.02
C LEU A 286 -10.78 6.45 5.23
N ARG A 287 -12.08 6.69 5.04
CA ARG A 287 -13.12 6.25 5.98
C ARG A 287 -13.24 4.72 5.94
N GLY A 288 -13.57 4.12 7.06
CA GLY A 288 -13.75 2.68 7.22
C GLY A 288 -15.10 2.20 6.67
N VAL A 289 -15.29 0.88 6.69
CA VAL A 289 -16.56 0.26 6.28
C VAL A 289 -17.66 0.63 7.27
N GLN A 290 -18.81 1.08 6.76
CA GLN A 290 -19.98 1.42 7.58
C GLN A 290 -21.16 0.54 7.23
N TYR A 291 -21.54 -0.37 8.13
CA TYR A 291 -22.71 -1.22 7.93
C TYR A 291 -24.01 -0.46 8.13
N THR A 292 -24.98 -0.75 7.28
CA THR A 292 -26.36 -0.24 7.36
C THR A 292 -27.34 -1.38 7.49
N THR A 293 -28.62 -1.07 7.69
CA THR A 293 -29.69 -2.08 7.75
C THR A 293 -29.77 -2.93 6.48
N GLU A 294 -29.49 -2.34 5.32
CA GLU A 294 -29.64 -3.01 4.01
C GLU A 294 -28.30 -3.47 3.40
N GLY A 295 -27.17 -3.09 4.00
CA GLY A 295 -25.88 -3.25 3.34
C GLY A 295 -24.69 -2.59 4.03
N ALA A 296 -23.85 -1.92 3.25
CA ALA A 296 -22.70 -1.19 3.75
C ALA A 296 -22.24 -0.06 2.81
N HIS A 297 -21.54 0.93 3.37
CA HIS A 297 -20.76 1.91 2.62
C HIS A 297 -19.27 1.56 2.67
N THR A 298 -18.56 1.73 1.55
CA THR A 298 -17.09 1.68 1.49
C THR A 298 -16.53 2.95 0.88
N TYR A 299 -15.30 3.28 1.24
CA TYR A 299 -14.60 4.47 0.78
C TYR A 299 -13.23 4.07 0.24
N SER A 300 -13.02 4.36 -1.04
CA SER A 300 -11.90 3.81 -1.79
C SER A 300 -11.14 4.90 -2.53
N LEU A 301 -9.84 4.66 -2.70
CA LEU A 301 -8.92 5.42 -3.52
C LEU A 301 -8.51 4.54 -4.71
N ALA A 302 -8.52 5.09 -5.92
CA ALA A 302 -7.87 4.46 -7.08
C ALA A 302 -7.08 5.46 -7.88
N ALA A 303 -5.89 5.05 -8.33
CA ALA A 303 -4.99 5.91 -9.07
C ALA A 303 -4.28 5.14 -10.20
N ARG A 304 -3.94 5.85 -11.29
CA ARG A 304 -3.18 5.30 -12.43
C ARG A 304 -2.08 6.25 -12.84
N ALA A 305 -0.82 5.79 -12.80
CA ALA A 305 0.37 6.60 -13.07
C ALA A 305 0.33 7.26 -14.45
N ARG A 306 0.05 6.49 -15.51
CA ARG A 306 0.02 6.99 -16.89
C ARG A 306 -0.93 8.17 -17.12
N SER A 307 -2.09 8.14 -16.45
CA SER A 307 -3.11 9.18 -16.59
C SER A 307 -3.01 10.31 -15.57
N GLY A 308 -2.24 10.11 -14.49
CA GLY A 308 -2.26 10.95 -13.30
C GLY A 308 -3.64 11.07 -12.62
N THR A 309 -4.63 10.27 -13.03
CA THR A 309 -5.98 10.39 -12.50
C THR A 309 -6.08 9.68 -11.16
N VAL A 310 -6.53 10.43 -10.16
CA VAL A 310 -6.85 9.95 -8.82
C VAL A 310 -8.37 10.02 -8.64
N ARG A 311 -8.96 8.95 -8.11
CA ARG A 311 -10.40 8.86 -7.84
C ARG A 311 -10.61 8.51 -6.38
N ILE A 312 -11.47 9.28 -5.73
CA ILE A 312 -12.03 8.96 -4.43
C ILE A 312 -13.48 8.55 -4.66
N LEU A 313 -13.84 7.38 -4.16
CA LEU A 313 -15.15 6.78 -4.39
C LEU A 313 -15.82 6.46 -3.07
N GLU A 314 -17.13 6.69 -3.05
CA GLU A 314 -18.05 6.18 -2.03
C GLU A 314 -18.99 5.20 -2.72
N SER A 315 -18.99 3.95 -2.27
CA SER A 315 -19.82 2.89 -2.83
C SER A 315 -20.90 2.48 -1.84
N ASN A 316 -22.11 2.29 -2.37
CA ASN A 316 -23.28 1.85 -1.61
C ASN A 316 -23.61 0.39 -1.96
N HIS A 317 -23.29 -0.53 -1.06
CA HIS A 317 -23.45 -1.96 -1.27
C HIS A 317 -24.79 -2.43 -0.74
N ARG A 318 -25.62 -3.05 -1.60
CA ARG A 318 -26.92 -3.62 -1.21
C ARG A 318 -26.83 -5.14 -1.08
N PHE A 319 -26.83 -5.65 0.14
CA PHE A 319 -26.56 -7.07 0.39
C PHE A 319 -27.70 -7.98 -0.08
N ASP A 320 -28.95 -7.52 -0.02
CA ASP A 320 -30.10 -8.27 -0.53
C ASP A 320 -29.93 -8.70 -2.00
N LYS A 321 -29.40 -7.80 -2.84
CA LYS A 321 -29.13 -8.06 -4.25
C LYS A 321 -27.84 -8.84 -4.46
N LEU A 322 -26.76 -8.48 -3.75
CA LEU A 322 -25.47 -9.16 -3.89
C LEU A 322 -25.53 -10.62 -3.45
N LEU A 323 -26.25 -10.94 -2.37
CA LEU A 323 -26.46 -12.31 -1.91
C LEU A 323 -27.30 -13.15 -2.88
N ARG A 324 -28.28 -12.53 -3.55
CA ARG A 324 -29.03 -13.20 -4.64
C ARG A 324 -28.14 -13.52 -5.84
N MET A 325 -27.22 -12.64 -6.21
CA MET A 325 -26.26 -12.92 -7.28
C MET A 325 -25.30 -14.05 -6.90
N ARG A 326 -24.80 -14.10 -5.65
CA ARG A 326 -23.92 -15.17 -5.16
C ARG A 326 -24.58 -16.55 -5.15
N SER A 327 -25.92 -16.61 -5.06
CA SER A 327 -26.68 -17.87 -4.99
C SER A 327 -27.21 -18.35 -6.35
N GLN A 328 -27.04 -17.56 -7.42
CA GLN A 328 -27.39 -17.98 -8.78
C GLN A 328 -26.19 -18.64 -9.45
N PRO A 329 -26.35 -19.81 -10.12
CA PRO A 329 -25.29 -20.37 -10.94
C PRO A 329 -24.91 -19.36 -12.03
N SER A 330 -23.61 -19.16 -12.23
CA SER A 330 -23.06 -18.22 -13.22
C SER A 330 -23.57 -18.55 -14.61
N SER A 331 -24.69 -17.90 -14.98
CA SER A 331 -25.16 -17.84 -16.35
C SER A 331 -24.34 -16.75 -17.03
N GLY A 332 -23.46 -17.18 -17.94
CA GLY A 332 -22.65 -16.27 -18.73
C GLY A 332 -23.54 -15.28 -19.46
N PHE A 333 -23.21 -14.00 -19.32
CA PHE A 333 -23.62 -12.94 -20.23
C PHE A 333 -22.52 -12.76 -21.28
#